data_AF-A0A534JSN0-F1
#
_entry.id   AF-A0A534JSN0-F1
#
_cell.length_a   1.000
_cell.length_b   1.000
_cell.length_c   1.000
_cell.angle_alpha   90.00
_cell.angle_beta   90.00
_cell.angle_gamma   90.00
#
_symmetry.space_group_name_H-M   'P 1'
#
loop_
_entity.id
_entity.type
_entity.pdbx_description
1 polymer ?
#
loop_
_entity_poly.entity_id
_entity_poly.type
_entity_poly.pdbx_seq_one_letter_code
_entity_poly.pdbx_strand_id
1 'polypeptide(L)'
;MPAKLALLSVTLLTIVLRYPGDHERGVDSFSFHALAAVVVQTGSMGWLVNAFSYFGLSPFSYPPAVPVSIAAFVELSGLSVEAAILVYALLLGAVAGWTSFLLGRAVFHKDSPALILSFLFSISGGVVAFTNWNLSSRGSLLVFVPLVLALTIRAVRSVPPKSWKMWLAVALVSVVLVLIHFMWLLLVPLLIATLALYRIAAVENTILIHTRGAPARNLAGPDVRRTHPAVCRHRPHRGVPPRFHRSSLWHPAGDSRDATRCLGGSLGQVPTTRS
;
A
#
# COMPACT_ATOMS: atom_id res chain seq x y z
N MET A 1 -3.32 15.30 -14.45
CA MET A 1 -4.27 14.17 -14.62
C MET A 1 -4.53 13.53 -13.26
N PRO A 2 -5.78 13.19 -12.91
CA PRO A 2 -6.05 12.40 -11.72
C PRO A 2 -5.42 11.01 -11.87
N ALA A 3 -4.76 10.51 -10.82
CA ALA A 3 -4.01 9.24 -10.86
C ALA A 3 -4.85 8.05 -11.33
N LYS A 4 -6.16 8.07 -11.06
CA LYS A 4 -7.12 7.07 -11.52
C LYS A 4 -7.21 7.00 -13.05
N LEU A 5 -7.27 8.14 -13.74
CA LEU A 5 -7.32 8.18 -15.21
C LEU A 5 -6.00 7.70 -15.80
N ALA A 6 -4.87 8.08 -15.21
CA ALA A 6 -3.56 7.61 -15.68
C ALA A 6 -3.42 6.09 -15.50
N LEU A 7 -3.86 5.52 -14.37
CA LEU A 7 -3.84 4.07 -14.15
C LEU A 7 -4.79 3.33 -15.11
N LEU A 8 -5.94 3.93 -15.43
CA LEU A 8 -6.85 3.39 -16.45
C LEU A 8 -6.16 3.40 -17.83
N SER A 9 -5.49 4.49 -18.21
CA SER A 9 -4.72 4.55 -19.46
C SER A 9 -3.62 3.49 -19.52
N VAL A 10 -2.89 3.26 -18.41
CA VAL A 10 -1.89 2.17 -18.32
C VAL A 10 -2.56 0.81 -18.51
N THR A 11 -3.72 0.59 -17.88
CA THR A 11 -4.48 -0.67 -18.00
C THR A 11 -4.91 -0.92 -19.45
N LEU A 12 -5.50 0.08 -20.11
CA LEU A 12 -5.94 -0.02 -21.51
C LEU A 12 -4.76 -0.27 -22.45
N LEU A 13 -3.66 0.48 -22.29
CA LEU A 13 -2.44 0.27 -23.07
C LEU A 13 -1.90 -1.15 -22.88
N THR A 14 -1.91 -1.65 -21.65
CA THR A 14 -1.43 -3.00 -21.31
C THR A 14 -2.24 -4.09 -22.03
N ILE A 15 -3.56 -3.90 -22.15
CA ILE A 15 -4.46 -4.79 -22.91
C ILE A 15 -4.15 -4.70 -24.41
N VAL A 16 -4.03 -3.49 -24.96
CA VAL A 16 -3.70 -3.28 -26.39
C VAL A 16 -2.37 -3.91 -26.76
N LEU A 17 -1.35 -3.78 -25.92
CA LEU A 17 -0.03 -4.38 -26.14
C LEU A 17 -0.03 -5.92 -26.08
N ARG A 18 -1.09 -6.52 -25.54
CA ARG A 18 -1.29 -7.97 -25.44
C ARG A 18 -2.38 -8.46 -26.39
N TYR A 19 -2.70 -7.65 -27.40
CA TYR A 19 -3.65 -8.08 -28.42
C TYR A 19 -3.19 -9.43 -28.99
N PRO A 20 -4.09 -10.43 -29.01
CA PRO A 20 -3.75 -11.79 -29.37
C PRO A 20 -3.11 -11.88 -30.75
N GLY A 21 -2.21 -12.86 -30.93
CA GLY A 21 -1.80 -13.32 -32.25
C GLY A 21 -2.76 -14.38 -32.78
N ASP A 22 -2.24 -15.44 -33.39
CA ASP A 22 -3.12 -16.49 -33.96
C ASP A 22 -3.60 -17.50 -32.92
N HIS A 23 -2.73 -17.93 -31.98
CA HIS A 23 -3.02 -19.01 -31.02
C HIS A 23 -2.26 -18.85 -29.68
N GLU A 24 -2.66 -19.69 -28.71
CA GLU A 24 -1.96 -19.93 -27.44
C GLU A 24 -0.45 -20.18 -27.63
N ARG A 25 0.35 -19.68 -26.69
CA ARG A 25 1.81 -19.80 -26.73
C ARG A 25 2.39 -20.28 -25.41
N GLY A 26 3.53 -20.98 -25.51
CA GLY A 26 4.36 -21.36 -24.36
C GLY A 26 4.14 -22.83 -23.94
N VAL A 27 5.24 -23.51 -23.63
CA VAL A 27 5.22 -24.94 -23.25
C VAL A 27 4.42 -25.18 -21.96
N ASP A 28 4.60 -24.30 -20.97
CA ASP A 28 3.80 -24.33 -19.74
C ASP A 28 2.31 -24.22 -20.03
N SER A 29 1.95 -23.39 -21.01
CA SER A 29 0.57 -23.08 -21.35
C SER A 29 -0.16 -24.33 -21.82
N PHE A 30 0.41 -25.06 -22.78
CA PHE A 30 -0.18 -26.31 -23.27
C PHE A 30 -0.33 -27.37 -22.18
N SER A 31 0.60 -27.41 -21.22
CA SER A 31 0.49 -28.32 -20.07
C SER A 31 -0.68 -27.95 -19.17
N PHE A 32 -0.86 -26.66 -18.86
CA PHE A 32 -2.00 -26.20 -18.07
C PHE A 32 -3.32 -26.25 -18.82
N HIS A 33 -3.30 -26.06 -20.14
CA HIS A 33 -4.46 -26.28 -21.00
C HIS A 33 -4.96 -27.71 -20.82
N ALA A 34 -4.08 -28.71 -20.97
CA ALA A 34 -4.44 -30.11 -20.78
C ALA A 34 -5.01 -30.38 -19.38
N LEU A 35 -4.39 -29.84 -18.33
CA LEU A 35 -4.89 -29.98 -16.95
C LEU A 35 -6.26 -29.34 -16.76
N ALA A 36 -6.48 -28.14 -17.31
CA ALA A 36 -7.78 -27.47 -17.25
C ALA A 36 -8.85 -28.25 -18.02
N ALA A 37 -8.51 -28.75 -19.21
CA ALA A 37 -9.41 -29.58 -20.02
C ALA A 37 -9.81 -30.87 -19.31
N VAL A 38 -8.88 -31.54 -18.62
CA VAL A 38 -9.19 -32.72 -17.80
C VAL A 38 -10.18 -32.38 -16.69
N VAL A 39 -10.02 -31.24 -16.02
CA VAL A 39 -10.95 -30.81 -14.96
C VAL A 39 -12.34 -30.51 -15.53
N VAL A 40 -12.42 -29.81 -16.66
CA VAL A 40 -13.69 -29.52 -17.36
C VAL A 40 -14.38 -30.82 -17.79
N GLN A 41 -13.64 -31.77 -18.36
CA GLN A 41 -14.21 -33.02 -18.88
C GLN A 41 -14.60 -34.03 -17.81
N THR A 42 -13.84 -34.11 -16.72
CA THR A 42 -13.99 -35.18 -15.71
C THR A 42 -14.51 -34.69 -14.37
N GLY A 43 -14.50 -33.38 -14.12
CA GLY A 43 -14.80 -32.81 -12.80
C GLY A 43 -13.76 -33.17 -11.72
N SER A 44 -12.62 -33.77 -12.10
CA SER A 44 -11.65 -34.34 -11.16
C SER A 44 -10.23 -33.81 -11.36
N MET A 45 -9.46 -33.74 -10.28
CA MET A 45 -8.05 -33.35 -10.27
C MET A 45 -7.17 -34.56 -9.92
N GLY A 46 -6.97 -35.47 -10.88
CA GLY A 46 -6.26 -36.74 -10.65
C GLY A 46 -4.82 -36.61 -10.15
N TRP A 47 -4.20 -35.44 -10.29
CA TRP A 47 -2.84 -35.16 -9.80
C TRP A 47 -2.79 -34.72 -8.32
N LEU A 48 -3.94 -34.51 -7.66
CA LEU A 48 -4.01 -34.21 -6.24
C LEU A 48 -4.07 -35.51 -5.42
N VAL A 49 -2.93 -36.20 -5.36
CA VAL A 49 -2.79 -37.52 -4.72
C VAL A 49 -2.85 -37.43 -3.18
N ASN A 50 -2.36 -36.33 -2.60
CA ASN A 50 -2.35 -36.11 -1.16
C ASN A 50 -2.41 -34.61 -0.83
N ALA A 51 -2.47 -34.26 0.46
CA ALA A 51 -2.52 -32.87 0.90
C ALA A 51 -1.33 -32.02 0.42
N PHE A 52 -0.15 -32.62 0.27
CA PHE A 52 1.06 -31.94 -0.21
C PHE A 52 1.00 -31.60 -1.70
N SER A 53 0.14 -32.28 -2.47
CA SER A 53 -0.09 -32.00 -3.89
C SER A 53 -0.61 -30.58 -4.15
N TYR A 54 -1.39 -30.02 -3.21
CA TYR A 54 -1.87 -28.63 -3.30
C TYR A 54 -0.75 -27.60 -3.35
N PHE A 55 0.40 -27.95 -2.77
CA PHE A 55 1.58 -27.10 -2.66
C PHE A 55 2.66 -27.44 -3.70
N GLY A 56 2.38 -28.41 -4.59
CA GLY A 56 3.35 -28.95 -5.54
C GLY A 56 4.49 -29.73 -4.87
N LEU A 57 4.29 -30.21 -3.65
CA LEU A 57 5.31 -30.91 -2.85
C LEU A 57 5.23 -32.44 -3.00
N SER A 58 4.30 -32.96 -3.80
CA SER A 58 4.16 -34.41 -4.08
C SER A 58 4.70 -34.73 -5.48
N PRO A 59 5.32 -35.91 -5.68
CA PRO A 59 5.67 -36.40 -7.01
C PRO A 59 4.45 -36.39 -7.94
N PHE A 60 4.67 -36.02 -9.21
CA PHE A 60 3.64 -35.94 -10.25
C PHE A 60 2.44 -35.03 -9.93
N SER A 61 2.58 -34.13 -8.96
CA SER A 61 1.54 -33.14 -8.63
C SER A 61 1.91 -31.75 -9.12
N TYR A 62 0.89 -30.90 -9.30
CA TYR A 62 1.06 -29.49 -9.60
C TYR A 62 0.08 -28.62 -8.78
N PRO A 63 0.51 -27.43 -8.30
CA PRO A 63 -0.38 -26.51 -7.60
C PRO A 63 -1.64 -26.17 -8.43
N PRO A 64 -2.85 -26.32 -7.88
CA PRO A 64 -4.06 -26.36 -8.69
C PRO A 64 -4.56 -24.98 -9.12
N ALA A 65 -4.11 -23.87 -8.52
CA ALA A 65 -4.80 -22.59 -8.66
C ALA A 65 -4.94 -22.13 -10.11
N VAL A 66 -3.89 -22.28 -10.93
CA VAL A 66 -3.92 -21.85 -12.34
C VAL A 66 -4.86 -22.71 -13.20
N PRO A 67 -4.65 -24.04 -13.33
CA PRO A 67 -5.53 -24.87 -14.18
C PRO A 67 -6.98 -24.90 -13.68
N VAL A 68 -7.21 -24.87 -12.36
CA VAL A 68 -8.57 -24.83 -11.79
C VAL A 68 -9.25 -23.49 -12.03
N SER A 69 -8.52 -22.37 -11.99
CA SER A 69 -9.12 -21.06 -12.32
C SER A 69 -9.61 -21.02 -13.76
N ILE A 70 -8.86 -21.62 -14.68
CA ILE A 70 -9.28 -21.73 -16.09
C ILE A 70 -10.48 -22.65 -16.24
N ALA A 71 -10.44 -23.83 -15.64
CA ALA A 71 -11.57 -24.76 -15.67
C ALA A 71 -12.85 -24.13 -15.09
N ALA A 72 -12.75 -23.47 -13.93
CA ALA A 72 -13.88 -22.75 -13.34
C ALA A 72 -14.40 -21.64 -14.25
N PHE A 73 -13.50 -20.90 -14.93
CA PHE A 73 -13.91 -19.87 -15.88
C PHE A 73 -14.61 -20.46 -17.11
N VAL A 74 -14.14 -21.60 -17.63
CA VAL A 74 -14.80 -22.34 -18.72
C VAL A 74 -16.21 -22.76 -18.31
N GLU A 75 -16.37 -23.38 -17.14
CA GLU A 75 -17.68 -23.80 -16.61
C GLU A 75 -18.65 -22.63 -16.43
N LEU A 76 -18.16 -21.47 -15.99
CA LEU A 76 -18.99 -20.28 -15.75
C LEU A 76 -19.35 -19.52 -17.03
N SER A 77 -18.50 -19.56 -18.06
CA SER A 77 -18.63 -18.73 -19.26
C SER A 77 -19.08 -19.50 -20.51
N GLY A 78 -18.90 -20.82 -20.53
CA GLY A 78 -19.10 -21.66 -21.72
C GLY A 78 -18.04 -21.44 -22.81
N LEU A 79 -16.96 -20.71 -22.54
CA LEU A 79 -15.87 -20.49 -23.49
C LEU A 79 -15.00 -21.73 -23.64
N SER A 80 -14.28 -21.85 -24.77
CA SER A 80 -13.24 -22.88 -24.91
C SER A 80 -12.09 -22.63 -23.93
N VAL A 81 -11.34 -23.69 -23.59
CA VAL A 81 -10.16 -23.58 -22.72
C VAL A 81 -9.15 -22.58 -23.28
N GLU A 82 -8.90 -22.60 -24.59
CA GLU A 82 -7.98 -21.65 -25.25
C GLU A 82 -8.45 -20.19 -25.13
N ALA A 83 -9.75 -19.94 -25.30
CA ALA A 83 -10.32 -18.60 -25.14
C ALA A 83 -10.28 -18.15 -23.66
N ALA A 84 -10.53 -19.05 -22.72
CA ALA A 84 -10.39 -18.79 -21.29
C ALA A 84 -8.94 -18.41 -20.92
N ILE A 85 -7.94 -19.05 -21.54
CA ILE A 85 -6.53 -18.72 -21.37
C ILE A 85 -6.22 -17.31 -21.87
N LEU A 86 -6.75 -16.93 -23.04
CA LEU A 86 -6.59 -15.57 -23.56
C LEU A 86 -7.12 -14.53 -22.57
N VAL A 87 -8.36 -14.72 -22.09
CA VAL A 87 -8.99 -13.82 -21.13
C VAL A 87 -8.16 -13.75 -19.84
N TYR A 88 -7.71 -14.90 -19.32
CA TYR A 88 -6.86 -14.97 -18.13
C TYR A 88 -5.57 -14.17 -18.32
N ALA A 89 -4.87 -14.34 -19.45
CA ALA A 89 -3.63 -13.64 -19.75
C ALA A 89 -3.83 -12.12 -19.84
N LEU A 90 -4.90 -11.67 -20.49
CA LEU A 90 -5.26 -10.25 -20.59
C LEU A 90 -5.56 -9.63 -19.21
N LEU A 91 -6.36 -10.33 -18.40
CA LEU A 91 -6.67 -9.92 -17.02
C LEU A 91 -5.40 -9.88 -16.17
N LEU A 92 -4.52 -10.87 -16.29
CA LEU A 92 -3.28 -10.92 -15.55
C LEU A 92 -2.34 -9.77 -15.95
N GLY A 93 -2.28 -9.43 -17.25
CA GLY A 93 -1.62 -8.23 -17.75
C GLY A 93 -2.16 -6.97 -17.09
N ALA A 94 -3.48 -6.77 -17.09
CA ALA A 94 -4.12 -5.64 -16.42
C ALA A 94 -3.74 -5.58 -14.93
N VAL A 95 -3.89 -6.69 -14.20
CA VAL A 95 -3.56 -6.80 -12.76
C VAL A 95 -2.10 -6.42 -12.49
N ALA A 96 -1.15 -6.74 -13.38
CA ALA A 96 0.25 -6.38 -13.23
C ALA A 96 0.47 -4.88 -13.01
N GLY A 97 -0.27 -4.04 -13.75
CA GLY A 97 -0.22 -2.58 -13.57
C GLY A 97 -0.75 -2.15 -12.20
N TRP A 98 -1.83 -2.77 -11.72
CA TRP A 98 -2.45 -2.41 -10.44
C TRP A 98 -1.61 -2.83 -9.24
N THR A 99 -1.06 -4.05 -9.24
CA THR A 99 -0.25 -4.56 -8.12
C THR A 99 1.04 -3.76 -7.97
N SER A 100 1.72 -3.45 -9.07
CA SER A 100 2.92 -2.61 -9.09
C SER A 100 2.63 -1.15 -8.73
N PHE A 101 1.48 -0.59 -9.13
CA PHE A 101 1.03 0.73 -8.66
C PHE A 101 0.85 0.75 -7.14
N LEU A 102 0.22 -0.28 -6.56
CA LEU A 102 0.04 -0.38 -5.12
C LEU A 102 1.37 -0.46 -4.37
N LEU A 103 2.34 -1.19 -4.91
CA LEU A 103 3.71 -1.26 -4.40
C LEU A 103 4.40 0.09 -4.48
N GLY A 104 4.34 0.76 -5.63
CA GLY A 104 4.91 2.09 -5.82
C GLY A 104 4.35 3.10 -4.83
N ARG A 105 3.03 3.08 -4.59
CA ARG A 105 2.41 3.91 -3.55
C ARG A 105 2.84 3.53 -2.14
N ALA A 106 3.06 2.24 -1.88
CA ALA A 106 3.57 1.79 -0.61
C ALA A 106 5.01 2.27 -0.39
N VAL A 107 5.86 2.33 -1.41
CA VAL A 107 7.26 2.76 -1.26
C VAL A 107 7.39 4.29 -1.28
N PHE A 108 6.84 4.95 -2.30
CA PHE A 108 7.12 6.36 -2.59
C PHE A 108 6.13 7.35 -1.96
N HIS A 109 4.99 6.87 -1.45
CA HIS A 109 3.91 7.71 -0.88
C HIS A 109 3.30 8.75 -1.85
N LYS A 110 3.68 8.72 -3.12
CA LYS A 110 3.23 9.65 -4.17
C LYS A 110 2.74 8.88 -5.38
N ASP A 111 1.72 9.42 -6.05
CA ASP A 111 1.11 8.75 -7.20
C ASP A 111 2.01 8.80 -8.44
N SER A 112 2.76 9.88 -8.67
CA SER A 112 3.61 10.04 -9.87
C SER A 112 4.66 8.94 -10.03
N PRO A 113 5.55 8.66 -9.04
CA PRO A 113 6.50 7.55 -9.17
C PRO A 113 5.82 6.18 -9.15
N ALA A 114 4.66 6.05 -8.50
CA ALA A 114 3.89 4.80 -8.53
C ALA A 114 3.30 4.50 -9.92
N LEU A 115 2.84 5.52 -10.65
CA LEU A 115 2.37 5.39 -12.03
C LEU A 115 3.52 5.03 -12.98
N ILE A 116 4.70 5.62 -12.80
CA ILE A 116 5.89 5.27 -13.58
C ILE A 116 6.26 3.80 -13.35
N LEU A 117 6.31 3.36 -12.09
CA LEU A 117 6.56 1.96 -11.77
C LEU A 117 5.51 1.04 -12.38
N SER A 118 4.23 1.42 -12.29
CA SER A 118 3.11 0.66 -12.85
C SER A 118 3.25 0.44 -14.35
N PHE A 119 3.53 1.52 -15.08
CA PHE A 119 3.75 1.50 -16.51
C PHE A 119 4.97 0.67 -16.90
N LEU A 120 6.14 0.93 -16.30
CA LEU A 120 7.38 0.22 -16.63
C LEU A 120 7.27 -1.27 -16.32
N PHE A 121 6.64 -1.63 -15.19
CA PHE A 121 6.41 -3.02 -14.83
C PHE A 121 5.47 -3.70 -15.83
N SER A 122 4.32 -3.10 -16.15
CA SER A 122 3.32 -3.75 -17.02
C SER A 122 3.79 -3.95 -18.45
N ILE A 123 4.71 -3.12 -18.96
CA ILE A 123 5.29 -3.27 -20.30
C ILE A 123 6.63 -4.03 -20.32
N SER A 124 7.16 -4.39 -19.16
CA SER A 124 8.45 -5.09 -19.10
C SER A 124 8.39 -6.41 -19.87
N GLY A 125 9.45 -6.73 -20.61
CA GLY A 125 9.49 -7.93 -21.47
C GLY A 125 9.18 -9.21 -20.71
N GLY A 126 9.63 -9.32 -19.45
CA GLY A 126 9.31 -10.46 -18.59
C GLY A 126 7.82 -10.57 -18.25
N VAL A 127 7.16 -9.47 -17.89
CA VAL A 127 5.71 -9.48 -17.63
C VAL A 127 4.95 -9.79 -18.91
N VAL A 128 5.27 -9.11 -20.02
CA VAL A 128 4.59 -9.31 -21.32
C VAL A 128 4.72 -10.76 -21.79
N ALA A 129 5.91 -11.37 -21.69
CA ALA A 129 6.14 -12.75 -22.12
C ALA A 129 5.24 -13.79 -21.40
N PHE A 130 4.88 -13.53 -20.14
CA PHE A 130 4.01 -14.42 -19.37
C PHE A 130 2.54 -13.98 -19.30
N THR A 131 2.18 -12.87 -19.93
CA THR A 131 0.80 -12.32 -19.90
C THR A 131 0.26 -12.05 -21.31
N ASN A 132 0.92 -12.56 -22.35
CA ASN A 132 0.48 -12.46 -23.73
C ASN A 132 0.07 -13.84 -24.28
N TRP A 133 -1.22 -14.16 -24.18
CA TRP A 133 -1.83 -15.44 -24.58
C TRP A 133 -1.02 -16.68 -24.18
N ASN A 134 -0.49 -16.65 -22.95
CA ASN A 134 0.37 -17.67 -22.38
C ASN A 134 -0.08 -17.92 -20.94
N LEU A 135 -0.54 -19.12 -20.66
CA LEU A 135 -0.90 -19.56 -19.32
C LEU A 135 0.36 -20.01 -18.59
N SER A 136 0.82 -19.20 -17.64
CA SER A 136 1.95 -19.57 -16.80
C SER A 136 1.68 -19.24 -15.33
N SER A 137 1.91 -20.23 -14.49
CA SER A 137 1.97 -20.04 -13.03
C SER A 137 3.11 -19.12 -12.62
N ARG A 138 4.21 -19.07 -13.39
CA ARG A 138 5.32 -18.13 -13.16
C ARG A 138 4.87 -16.70 -13.40
N GLY A 139 4.14 -16.47 -14.49
CA GLY A 139 3.50 -15.19 -14.78
C GLY A 139 2.57 -14.75 -13.66
N SER A 140 1.74 -15.68 -13.20
CA SER A 140 0.76 -15.42 -12.14
C SER A 140 1.45 -15.01 -10.84
N LEU A 141 2.48 -15.76 -10.42
CA LEU A 141 3.31 -15.42 -9.25
C LEU A 141 3.95 -14.03 -9.42
N LEU A 142 4.60 -13.77 -10.56
CA LEU A 142 5.30 -12.53 -10.84
C LEU A 142 4.37 -11.30 -10.74
N VAL A 143 3.13 -11.43 -11.23
CA VAL A 143 2.13 -10.35 -11.19
C VAL A 143 1.59 -10.07 -9.79
N PHE A 144 1.46 -11.08 -8.94
CA PHE A 144 0.94 -10.91 -7.58
C PHE A 144 2.03 -10.62 -6.53
N VAL A 145 3.31 -10.86 -6.81
CA VAL A 145 4.42 -10.51 -5.91
C VAL A 145 4.41 -9.02 -5.50
N PRO A 146 4.25 -8.04 -6.41
CA PRO A 146 4.17 -6.64 -6.00
C PRO A 146 3.04 -6.36 -4.99
N LEU A 147 1.92 -7.08 -5.07
CA LEU A 147 0.79 -6.92 -4.15
C LEU A 147 1.17 -7.34 -2.73
N VAL A 148 1.76 -8.53 -2.55
CA VAL A 148 2.13 -9.02 -1.21
C VAL A 148 3.22 -8.14 -0.58
N LEU A 149 4.16 -7.62 -1.39
CA LEU A 149 5.15 -6.63 -0.94
C LEU A 149 4.48 -5.33 -0.48
N ALA A 150 3.56 -4.80 -1.29
CA ALA A 150 2.83 -3.57 -0.97
C ALA A 150 2.03 -3.70 0.34
N LEU A 151 1.34 -4.84 0.51
CA LEU A 151 0.57 -5.13 1.71
C LEU A 151 1.47 -5.28 2.94
N THR A 152 2.63 -5.94 2.79
CA THR A 152 3.61 -6.11 3.89
C THR A 152 4.14 -4.76 4.36
N ILE A 153 4.58 -3.88 3.45
CA ILE A 153 5.05 -2.53 3.80
C ILE A 153 3.97 -1.74 4.53
N ARG A 154 2.72 -1.80 4.05
CA ARG A 154 1.59 -1.12 4.67
C ARG A 154 1.20 -1.73 6.03
N ALA A 155 1.32 -3.05 6.19
CA ALA A 155 1.04 -3.74 7.44
C ALA A 155 2.00 -3.31 8.55
N VAL A 156 3.29 -3.26 8.25
CA VAL A 156 4.33 -2.81 9.20
C VAL A 156 4.15 -1.35 9.63
N ARG A 157 3.62 -0.50 8.74
CA ARG A 157 3.32 0.91 9.02
C ARG A 157 2.03 1.15 9.79
N SER A 158 1.13 0.18 9.80
CA SER A 158 -0.21 0.37 10.38
C SER A 158 -0.15 0.25 11.90
N VAL A 159 -0.78 1.20 12.60
CA VAL A 159 -0.95 1.15 14.06
C VAL A 159 -2.14 0.22 14.39
N PRO A 160 -2.09 -0.59 15.46
CA PRO A 160 -3.26 -1.33 15.95
C PRO A 160 -4.47 -0.40 16.17
N PRO A 161 -5.71 -0.84 15.86
CA PRO A 161 -6.12 -2.19 15.49
C PRO A 161 -6.11 -2.45 13.97
N LYS A 162 -5.77 -1.48 13.13
CA LYS A 162 -5.85 -1.64 11.66
C LYS A 162 -4.81 -2.64 11.11
N SER A 163 -3.73 -2.86 11.85
CA SER A 163 -2.62 -3.74 11.46
C SER A 163 -3.02 -5.21 11.27
N TRP A 164 -3.93 -5.76 12.08
CA TRP A 164 -4.28 -7.18 11.97
C TRP A 164 -4.99 -7.50 10.65
N LYS A 165 -5.88 -6.61 10.18
CA LYS A 165 -6.58 -6.77 8.88
C LYS A 165 -5.58 -6.78 7.72
N MET A 166 -4.53 -5.97 7.83
CA MET A 166 -3.45 -5.93 6.83
C MET A 166 -2.63 -7.21 6.83
N TRP A 167 -2.26 -7.73 8.01
CA TRP A 167 -1.56 -9.01 8.12
C TRP A 167 -2.41 -10.20 7.67
N LEU A 168 -3.71 -10.18 7.93
CA LEU A 168 -4.64 -11.16 7.37
C LEU A 168 -4.66 -11.10 5.84
N ALA A 169 -4.71 -9.90 5.25
CA ALA A 169 -4.63 -9.75 3.80
C ALA A 169 -3.29 -10.27 3.23
N VAL A 170 -2.16 -10.01 3.90
CA VAL A 170 -0.86 -10.58 3.53
C VAL A 170 -0.90 -12.11 3.56
N ALA A 171 -1.45 -12.69 4.63
CA ALA A 171 -1.56 -14.15 4.77
C ALA A 171 -2.42 -14.76 3.67
N LEU A 172 -3.61 -14.20 3.40
CA LEU A 172 -4.52 -14.70 2.36
C LEU A 172 -3.90 -14.63 0.97
N VAL A 173 -3.28 -13.51 0.60
CA VAL A 173 -2.58 -13.39 -0.69
C VAL A 173 -1.40 -14.35 -0.77
N SER A 174 -0.67 -14.55 0.33
CA SER A 174 0.45 -15.51 0.37
C SER A 174 -0.03 -16.95 0.16
N VAL A 175 -1.15 -17.35 0.77
CA VAL A 175 -1.77 -18.67 0.53
C VAL A 175 -2.10 -18.85 -0.95
N VAL A 176 -2.69 -17.83 -1.59
CA VAL A 176 -2.95 -17.86 -3.04
C VAL A 176 -1.65 -18.05 -3.83
N LEU A 177 -0.57 -17.35 -3.49
CA LEU A 177 0.73 -17.51 -4.16
C LEU A 177 1.31 -18.92 -4.00
N VAL A 178 1.16 -19.53 -2.83
CA VAL A 178 1.58 -20.92 -2.58
C VAL A 178 0.79 -21.89 -3.47
N LEU A 179 -0.50 -21.66 -3.65
CA LEU A 179 -1.37 -22.49 -4.50
C LEU A 179 -1.15 -22.24 -6.02
N ILE A 180 -0.47 -21.15 -6.39
CA ILE A 180 -0.16 -20.82 -7.79
C ILE A 180 1.10 -21.55 -8.28
N HIS A 181 2.19 -21.55 -7.51
CA HIS A 181 3.47 -22.10 -7.96
C HIS A 181 4.37 -22.53 -6.80
N PHE A 182 5.11 -23.63 -6.98
CA PHE A 182 6.19 -24.11 -6.09
C PHE A 182 7.26 -23.04 -5.72
N MET A 183 7.45 -22.00 -6.54
CA MET A 183 8.40 -20.92 -6.28
C MET A 183 7.99 -20.02 -5.11
N TRP A 184 6.89 -20.32 -4.42
CA TRP A 184 6.52 -19.71 -3.16
C TRP A 184 7.63 -19.82 -2.09
N LEU A 185 8.54 -20.80 -2.19
CA LEU A 185 9.74 -20.85 -1.32
C LEU A 185 10.60 -19.58 -1.42
N LEU A 186 10.62 -18.91 -2.59
CA LEU A 186 11.30 -17.63 -2.77
C LEU A 186 10.54 -16.45 -2.13
N LEU A 187 9.26 -16.62 -1.80
CA LEU A 187 8.48 -15.60 -1.11
C LEU A 187 9.03 -15.38 0.31
N VAL A 188 9.48 -16.43 0.99
CA VAL A 188 10.02 -16.34 2.35
C VAL A 188 11.24 -15.41 2.44
N PRO A 189 12.35 -15.64 1.72
CA PRO A 189 13.49 -14.72 1.76
C PRO A 189 13.13 -13.34 1.23
N LEU A 190 12.22 -13.22 0.26
CA LEU A 190 11.76 -11.94 -0.27
C LEU A 190 11.00 -11.10 0.79
N LEU A 191 10.12 -11.71 1.58
CA LEU A 191 9.41 -11.05 2.66
C LEU A 191 10.38 -10.65 3.78
N ILE A 192 11.30 -11.53 4.15
CA ILE A 192 12.35 -11.23 5.14
C ILE A 192 13.18 -10.02 4.70
N ALA A 193 13.66 -10.02 3.45
CA ALA A 193 14.42 -8.92 2.88
C ALA A 193 13.62 -7.61 2.90
N THR A 194 12.34 -7.66 2.52
CA THR A 194 11.45 -6.49 2.55
C THR A 194 11.30 -5.91 3.96
N LEU A 195 11.10 -6.78 4.96
CA LEU A 195 11.02 -6.36 6.36
C LEU A 195 12.34 -5.76 6.85
N ALA A 196 13.47 -6.39 6.53
CA ALA A 196 14.80 -5.92 6.91
C ALA A 196 15.09 -4.53 6.31
N LEU A 197 14.91 -4.36 5.00
CA LEU A 197 15.09 -3.09 4.30
C LEU A 197 14.19 -1.99 4.87
N TYR A 198 12.94 -2.32 5.15
CA TYR A 198 12.01 -1.38 5.77
C TYR A 198 12.50 -0.91 7.14
N ARG A 199 12.98 -1.82 7.99
CA ARG A 199 13.49 -1.49 9.33
C ARG A 199 14.75 -0.64 9.26
N ILE A 200 15.68 -0.97 8.36
CA ILE A 200 16.90 -0.17 8.13
C ILE A 200 16.53 1.26 7.73
N ALA A 201 15.64 1.43 6.75
CA ALA A 201 15.18 2.76 6.32
C ALA A 201 14.47 3.55 7.43
N ALA A 202 13.71 2.87 8.30
CA ALA A 202 13.06 3.51 9.43
C ALA A 202 14.05 4.00 10.50
N VAL A 203 15.09 3.21 10.78
CA VAL A 203 16.17 3.59 11.70
C VAL A 203 16.96 4.79 11.15
N GLU A 204 17.34 4.75 9.87
CA GLU A 204 18.04 5.85 9.21
C GLU A 204 17.25 7.16 9.31
N ASN A 205 15.95 7.12 8.99
CA ASN A 205 15.09 8.30 9.08
C ASN A 205 15.01 8.85 10.51
N THR A 206 15.00 7.98 11.52
CA THR A 206 15.01 8.38 12.93
C THR A 206 16.31 9.12 13.27
N ILE A 207 17.46 8.61 12.81
CA ILE A 207 18.78 9.24 13.04
C ILE A 207 18.86 10.61 12.36
N LEU A 208 18.38 10.73 11.11
CA LEU A 208 18.39 11.99 10.36
C LEU A 208 17.52 13.07 11.01
N ILE A 209 16.39 12.69 11.62
CA ILE A 209 15.54 13.63 12.36
C ILE A 209 16.26 14.12 13.63
N HIS A 210 16.95 13.24 14.37
CA HIS A 210 17.69 13.63 15.58
C HIS A 210 18.89 14.53 15.27
N THR A 211 19.63 14.26 14.18
CA THR A 211 20.79 15.09 13.80
C THR A 211 20.40 16.46 13.26
N ARG A 212 19.28 16.56 12.52
CA ARG A 212 18.76 17.86 12.04
C ARG A 212 18.04 18.68 13.11
N GLY A 213 17.50 18.01 14.14
CA GLY A 213 16.81 18.65 15.27
C GLY A 213 17.73 19.12 16.40
N ALA A 214 19.04 18.84 16.34
CA ALA A 214 19.99 19.33 17.34
C ALA A 214 20.13 20.86 17.19
N PRO A 215 19.71 21.67 18.20
CA PRO A 215 19.91 23.10 18.14
C PRO A 215 21.41 23.37 18.04
N ALA A 216 21.81 24.24 17.10
CA ALA A 216 23.16 24.76 17.01
C ALA A 216 23.54 25.30 18.39
N ARG A 217 24.29 24.51 19.16
CA ARG A 217 24.76 24.87 20.48
C ARG A 217 25.59 26.14 20.29
N ASN A 218 25.06 27.23 20.82
CA ASN A 218 25.66 28.56 20.86
C ASN A 218 27.19 28.52 20.79
N LEU A 219 27.73 28.83 19.61
CA LEU A 219 29.07 29.40 19.46
C LEU A 219 29.01 30.91 19.77
N ALA A 220 28.22 31.30 20.77
CA ALA A 220 28.31 32.62 21.35
C ALA A 220 29.54 32.60 22.25
N GLY A 221 30.63 33.20 21.77
CA GLY A 221 31.81 33.48 22.57
C GLY A 221 31.47 34.30 23.82
N PRO A 222 32.41 34.41 24.77
CA PRO A 222 32.17 35.15 26.01
C PRO A 222 31.81 36.60 25.70
N ASP A 223 30.54 36.94 25.94
CA ASP A 223 29.98 38.28 25.81
C ASP A 223 30.58 39.16 26.92
N VAL A 224 31.54 40.01 26.53
CA VAL A 224 32.13 41.04 27.37
C VAL A 224 31.06 42.09 27.64
N ARG A 225 30.34 41.94 28.77
CA ARG A 225 29.36 42.91 29.25
C ARG A 225 30.03 44.26 29.49
N ARG A 226 29.79 45.19 28.56
CA ARG A 226 29.86 46.63 28.85
C ARG A 226 28.63 47.01 29.67
N THR A 227 28.89 47.46 30.89
CA THR A 227 27.97 48.17 31.75
C THR A 227 27.50 49.46 31.09
N HIS A 228 26.20 49.61 30.84
CA HIS A 228 25.57 50.92 30.74
C HIS A 228 24.26 50.95 31.56
N PRO A 229 24.04 52.01 32.34
CA PRO A 229 22.92 52.11 33.27
C PRO A 229 21.58 52.39 32.55
N ALA A 230 20.52 51.87 33.17
CA ALA A 230 19.15 52.00 32.75
C ALA A 230 18.69 53.46 32.71
N VAL A 231 18.21 53.90 31.54
CA VAL A 231 17.43 55.13 31.39
C VAL A 231 15.96 54.75 31.34
N CYS A 232 15.26 54.99 32.46
CA CYS A 232 13.80 54.96 32.51
C CYS A 232 13.23 56.05 31.60
N ARG A 233 12.46 55.67 30.57
CA ARG A 233 11.58 56.60 29.84
C ARG A 233 10.12 56.27 30.11
N HIS A 234 9.42 57.24 30.69
CA HIS A 234 7.98 57.33 30.80
C HIS A 234 7.29 57.18 29.43
N ARG A 235 6.25 56.34 29.37
CA ARG A 235 5.26 56.33 28.28
C ARG A 235 4.06 57.20 28.67
N PRO A 236 3.64 58.16 27.85
CA PRO A 236 2.35 58.82 28.01
C PRO A 236 1.23 58.05 27.30
N HIS A 237 0.04 58.14 27.89
CA HIS A 237 -1.23 57.63 27.40
C HIS A 237 -1.59 58.14 25.99
N ARG A 238 -2.03 57.22 25.12
CA ARG A 238 -2.93 57.41 23.98
C ARG A 238 -3.78 56.14 23.93
N GLY A 239 -5.11 56.12 23.85
CA GLY A 239 -6.03 57.00 23.15
C GLY A 239 -7.00 56.02 22.46
N VAL A 240 -8.22 55.92 22.97
CA VAL A 240 -9.27 54.99 22.53
C VAL A 240 -9.72 55.35 21.11
N PRO A 241 -9.85 54.40 20.17
CA PRO A 241 -10.56 54.65 18.91
C PRO A 241 -12.06 54.34 19.04
N PRO A 242 -12.95 55.09 18.36
CA PRO A 242 -14.39 54.88 18.40
C PRO A 242 -14.83 53.68 17.54
N ARG A 243 -15.85 52.98 18.03
CA ARG A 243 -16.65 52.00 17.28
C ARG A 243 -17.64 52.74 16.39
N PHE A 244 -17.78 52.33 15.13
CA PHE A 244 -18.91 52.67 14.27
C PHE A 244 -19.74 51.41 13.92
N HIS A 245 -21.06 51.61 13.96
CA HIS A 245 -22.19 50.69 13.74
C HIS A 245 -22.27 50.14 12.30
N ARG A 246 -22.52 48.83 12.09
CA ARG A 246 -23.80 48.08 11.88
C ARG A 246 -24.52 48.28 10.54
N SER A 247 -24.68 47.15 9.83
CA SER A 247 -25.90 46.62 9.18
C SER A 247 -25.52 45.23 8.61
N SER A 248 -26.32 44.18 8.46
CA SER A 248 -27.68 43.74 8.79
C SER A 248 -27.65 42.25 8.33
N LEU A 249 -28.14 41.24 9.06
CA LEU A 249 -29.48 40.64 8.97
C LEU A 249 -29.36 39.16 9.43
N TRP A 250 -30.45 38.64 10.00
CA TRP A 250 -30.75 37.23 10.32
C TRP A 250 -30.34 36.65 11.70
N HIS A 251 -31.29 36.78 12.64
CA HIS A 251 -31.67 35.78 13.67
C HIS A 251 -33.06 35.22 13.26
N PRO A 252 -33.56 34.08 13.77
CA PRO A 252 -33.50 33.58 15.17
C PRO A 252 -33.19 32.05 15.25
N ALA A 253 -33.15 31.30 16.36
CA ALA A 253 -33.57 31.45 17.76
C ALA A 253 -32.82 30.42 18.66
N GLY A 254 -32.66 30.75 19.96
CA GLY A 254 -32.66 29.90 21.17
C GLY A 254 -31.60 28.79 21.33
N ASP A 255 -31.00 28.51 22.49
CA ASP A 255 -31.46 28.75 23.86
C ASP A 255 -30.26 28.86 24.83
N SER A 256 -30.53 29.64 25.87
CA SER A 256 -29.77 30.06 27.05
C SER A 256 -29.46 28.93 28.04
N ARG A 257 -28.32 28.94 28.75
CA ARG A 257 -28.13 29.22 30.21
C ARG A 257 -26.86 28.48 30.63
N ASP A 258 -25.99 28.88 31.57
CA ASP A 258 -25.96 29.93 32.56
C ASP A 258 -24.49 30.23 32.91
N ALA A 259 -24.20 31.50 33.19
CA ALA A 259 -22.98 31.95 33.84
C ALA A 259 -23.35 32.80 35.07
N THR A 260 -22.84 32.42 36.24
CA THR A 260 -22.83 33.22 37.47
C THR A 260 -21.41 33.07 38.05
N ARG A 261 -20.51 34.07 37.88
CA ARG A 261 -20.25 35.25 38.75
C ARG A 261 -20.01 34.94 40.23
N CYS A 262 -18.80 35.29 40.69
CA CYS A 262 -18.44 36.19 41.82
C CYS A 262 -17.00 35.86 42.29
N LEU A 263 -15.97 36.64 41.94
CA LEU A 263 -15.44 37.84 42.61
C LEU A 263 -15.04 37.66 44.10
N GLY A 264 -13.72 37.64 44.36
CA GLY A 264 -13.06 38.73 45.10
C GLY A 264 -12.58 38.50 46.54
N GLY A 265 -11.25 38.62 46.74
CA GLY A 265 -10.56 38.99 48.00
C GLY A 265 -10.30 37.85 48.99
N SER A 266 -9.24 37.78 49.80
CA SER A 266 -8.19 38.72 50.20
C SER A 266 -7.24 37.97 51.18
N LEU A 267 -5.95 38.35 51.23
CA LEU A 267 -4.94 38.06 52.28
C LEU A 267 -4.49 36.58 52.41
N GLY A 268 -3.22 36.17 52.52
CA GLY A 268 -2.00 36.82 53.00
C GLY A 268 -1.39 35.91 54.08
N GLN A 269 -0.27 35.22 53.77
CA GLN A 269 0.85 34.72 54.64
C GLN A 269 0.52 33.99 55.98
N VAL A 270 1.17 32.92 56.48
CA VAL A 270 2.53 32.32 56.42
C VAL A 270 2.46 30.96 57.19
N PRO A 271 3.45 30.04 57.08
CA PRO A 271 3.35 28.65 57.56
C PRO A 271 3.99 28.40 58.95
N THR A 272 3.52 27.38 59.68
CA THR A 272 4.20 26.69 60.81
C THR A 272 3.60 25.29 60.99
N THR A 273 4.33 24.21 60.69
CA THR A 273 5.06 23.29 61.60
C THR A 273 4.24 22.42 62.57
N ARG A 274 4.47 21.10 62.42
CA ARG A 274 4.68 20.03 63.42
C ARG A 274 3.49 19.28 64.05
N SER A 275 3.83 18.00 64.26
CA SER A 275 3.21 16.82 64.92
C SER A 275 1.98 16.24 64.25
#